data_AF-A0A255SY84-F1
#
_entry.id   AF-A0A255SY84-F1
#
_cell.length_a   1.000
_cell.length_b   1.000
_cell.length_c   1.000
_cell.angle_alpha   90.00
_cell.angle_beta   90.00
_cell.angle_gamma   90.00
#
_symmetry.space_group_name_H-M   'P 1'
#
loop_
_entity.id
_entity.type
_entity.pdbx_description
1 polymer ?
#
loop_
_entity_poly.entity_id
_entity_poly.type
_entity_poly.pdbx_seq_one_letter_code
_entity_poly.pdbx_strand_id
1 'polypeptide(L)'
;AIPEFRFAQFVREGGVAPAFLLSDYSVNRRRATLTAAVIDLEARLADAAIQMFDRLIGGMFTRARRGRERRYQDSIQSVGQLMRLFGATITALDEAVQNGGETLELIDETVGWDRLVSAKAQVDALADLAGEDALVTATERYATLRRFSPAFLDAFTFKASGTGTALIKAIDVIRDANTRKSRDLPDGVPLPFPNRQ
;
A
#
# COMPACT_ATOMS: atom_id res chain seq x y z
N ALA A 1 9.73 -33.86 -23.98
CA ALA A 1 10.29 -32.72 -23.23
C ALA A 1 11.71 -32.45 -23.72
N ILE A 2 12.11 -31.18 -23.89
CA ILE A 2 13.49 -30.82 -24.25
C ILE A 2 14.35 -30.93 -22.98
N PRO A 3 15.54 -31.56 -23.01
CA PRO A 3 16.43 -31.58 -21.85
C PRO A 3 16.86 -30.16 -21.43
N GLU A 4 16.89 -29.89 -20.13
CA GLU A 4 17.19 -28.55 -19.58
C GLU A 4 18.50 -27.97 -20.12
N PHE A 5 19.55 -28.79 -20.21
CA PHE A 5 20.84 -28.35 -20.73
C PHE A 5 20.77 -27.89 -22.21
N ARG A 6 19.91 -28.51 -23.02
CA ARG A 6 19.70 -28.13 -24.43
C ARG A 6 18.90 -26.84 -24.53
N PHE A 7 17.89 -26.68 -23.69
CA PHE A 7 17.13 -25.43 -23.61
C PHE A 7 18.05 -24.26 -23.22
N ALA A 8 18.83 -24.41 -22.15
CA ALA A 8 19.79 -23.40 -21.71
C ALA A 8 20.86 -23.09 -22.78
N GLN A 9 21.26 -24.07 -23.59
CA GLN A 9 22.14 -23.83 -24.74
C GLN A 9 21.48 -22.91 -25.77
N PHE A 10 20.23 -23.20 -26.18
CA PHE A 10 19.51 -22.38 -27.14
C PHE A 10 19.26 -20.96 -26.62
N VAL A 11 18.96 -20.80 -25.32
CA VAL A 11 18.82 -19.49 -24.67
C VAL A 11 20.12 -18.70 -24.78
N ARG A 12 21.27 -19.31 -24.42
CA ARG A 12 22.57 -18.64 -24.52
C ARG A 12 22.90 -18.26 -25.96
N GLU A 13 22.72 -19.17 -26.92
CA GLU A 13 22.96 -18.90 -28.33
C GLU A 13 22.08 -17.75 -28.83
N GLY A 14 20.78 -17.75 -28.51
CA GLY A 14 19.86 -16.70 -28.94
C GLY A 14 20.10 -15.34 -28.27
N GLY A 15 20.65 -15.31 -27.07
CA GLY A 15 20.97 -14.08 -26.36
C GLY A 15 22.22 -13.34 -26.85
N VAL A 16 23.13 -14.03 -27.55
CA VAL A 16 24.41 -13.46 -28.02
C VAL A 16 24.56 -13.43 -29.53
N ALA A 17 23.82 -14.28 -30.26
CA ALA A 17 23.96 -14.38 -31.71
C ALA A 17 23.33 -13.17 -32.43
N PRO A 18 24.08 -12.48 -33.31
CA PRO A 18 23.52 -11.42 -34.14
C PRO A 18 22.58 -12.01 -35.20
N ALA A 19 21.63 -11.19 -35.68
CA ALA A 19 20.57 -11.62 -36.58
C ALA A 19 21.08 -12.28 -37.89
N PHE A 20 22.22 -11.84 -38.42
CA PHE A 20 22.81 -12.42 -39.62
C PHE A 20 23.29 -13.86 -39.37
N LEU A 21 23.94 -14.14 -38.22
CA LEU A 21 24.43 -15.47 -37.88
C LEU A 21 23.27 -16.46 -37.63
N LEU A 22 22.18 -15.97 -37.05
CA LEU A 22 20.95 -16.75 -36.91
C LEU A 22 20.30 -17.05 -38.25
N SER A 23 20.50 -16.22 -39.28
CA SER A 23 19.94 -16.42 -40.61
C SER A 23 20.60 -17.57 -41.36
N ASP A 24 21.87 -17.87 -41.05
CA ASP A 24 22.63 -18.98 -41.62
C ASP A 24 22.27 -20.34 -41.00
N TYR A 25 21.51 -20.36 -39.90
CA TYR A 25 21.05 -21.59 -39.28
C TYR A 25 20.01 -22.30 -40.14
N SER A 26 19.98 -23.64 -40.06
CA SER A 26 18.84 -24.40 -40.56
C SER A 26 17.52 -23.89 -39.95
N VAL A 27 16.43 -23.98 -40.71
CA VAL A 27 15.12 -23.45 -40.31
C VAL A 27 14.71 -23.93 -38.91
N ASN A 28 14.89 -25.23 -38.63
CA ASN A 28 14.53 -25.83 -37.35
C ASN A 28 15.43 -25.34 -36.21
N ARG A 29 16.75 -25.25 -36.43
CA ARG A 29 17.68 -24.72 -35.43
C ARG A 29 17.38 -23.27 -35.11
N ARG A 30 17.19 -22.43 -36.15
CA ARG A 30 16.83 -21.02 -35.99
C ARG A 30 15.56 -20.84 -35.17
N ARG A 31 14.50 -21.60 -35.49
CA ARG A 31 13.24 -21.58 -34.73
C ARG A 31 13.46 -22.00 -33.28
N ALA A 32 14.17 -23.10 -33.04
CA ALA A 32 14.46 -23.57 -31.69
C ALA A 32 15.23 -22.52 -30.86
N THR A 33 16.27 -21.92 -31.43
CA THR A 33 17.06 -20.85 -30.77
C THR A 33 16.21 -19.62 -30.46
N LEU A 34 15.43 -19.13 -31.44
CA LEU A 34 14.57 -17.95 -31.25
C LEU A 34 13.45 -18.20 -30.24
N THR A 35 12.77 -19.34 -30.34
CA THR A 35 11.70 -19.70 -29.40
C THR A 35 12.24 -19.84 -27.98
N ALA A 36 13.39 -20.49 -27.79
CA ALA A 36 14.01 -20.59 -26.46
C ALA A 36 14.37 -19.21 -25.89
N ALA A 37 14.95 -18.33 -26.71
CA ALA A 37 15.28 -16.96 -26.30
C ALA A 37 14.04 -16.14 -25.94
N VAL A 38 12.94 -16.27 -26.70
CA VAL A 38 11.67 -15.59 -26.40
C VAL A 38 11.08 -16.09 -25.08
N ILE A 39 11.09 -17.41 -24.83
CA ILE A 39 10.59 -17.98 -23.57
C ILE A 39 11.41 -17.49 -22.37
N ASP A 40 12.74 -17.48 -22.47
CA ASP A 40 13.62 -16.95 -21.42
C ASP A 40 13.40 -15.43 -21.20
N LEU A 41 13.24 -14.67 -22.28
CA LEU A 41 12.95 -13.24 -22.19
C LEU A 41 11.58 -12.97 -21.56
N GLU A 42 10.55 -13.75 -21.91
CA GLU A 42 9.22 -13.66 -21.31
C GLU A 42 9.29 -13.89 -19.79
N ALA A 43 10.01 -14.92 -19.34
CA ALA A 43 10.21 -15.20 -17.92
C ALA A 43 10.94 -14.04 -17.21
N ARG A 44 12.03 -13.52 -17.78
CA ARG A 44 12.78 -12.40 -17.19
C ARG A 44 11.96 -11.10 -17.13
N LEU A 45 11.18 -10.81 -18.17
CA LEU A 45 10.30 -9.64 -18.20
C LEU A 45 9.14 -9.80 -17.20
N ALA A 46 8.60 -11.00 -17.04
CA ALA A 46 7.60 -11.30 -16.03
C ALA A 46 8.14 -11.04 -14.62
N ASP A 47 9.32 -11.57 -14.29
CA ASP A 47 9.98 -11.35 -12.99
C ASP A 47 10.24 -9.87 -12.73
N ALA A 48 10.75 -9.15 -13.73
CA ALA A 48 10.99 -7.71 -13.62
C ALA A 48 9.69 -6.91 -13.42
N ALA A 49 8.62 -7.27 -14.13
CA ALA A 49 7.32 -6.62 -13.99
C ALA A 49 6.71 -6.86 -12.59
N ILE A 50 6.82 -8.08 -12.07
CA ILE A 50 6.35 -8.43 -10.71
C ILE A 50 7.14 -7.64 -9.65
N GLN A 51 8.48 -7.60 -9.77
CA GLN A 51 9.32 -6.83 -8.84
C GLN A 51 9.01 -5.33 -8.88
N MET A 52 8.80 -4.77 -10.08
CA MET A 52 8.42 -3.36 -10.22
C MET A 52 7.05 -3.09 -9.58
N PHE A 53 6.08 -3.97 -9.78
CA PHE A 53 4.76 -3.86 -9.17
C PHE A 53 4.84 -3.90 -7.64
N ASP A 54 5.56 -4.86 -7.07
CA ASP A 54 5.78 -4.97 -5.63
C ASP A 54 6.46 -3.71 -5.06
N ARG A 55 7.50 -3.21 -5.72
CA ARG A 55 8.19 -1.97 -5.30
C ARG A 55 7.28 -0.74 -5.36
N LEU A 56 6.39 -0.66 -6.34
CA LEU A 56 5.41 0.42 -6.44
C LEU A 56 4.41 0.35 -5.28
N ILE A 57 3.84 -0.83 -5.01
CA ILE A 57 2.90 -1.07 -3.90
C ILE A 57 3.58 -0.77 -2.56
N GLY A 58 4.70 -1.42 -2.27
CA GLY A 58 5.45 -1.22 -1.03
C GLY A 58 5.93 0.22 -0.85
N GLY A 59 6.31 0.89 -1.93
CA GLY A 59 6.66 2.30 -1.93
C GLY A 59 5.48 3.21 -1.56
N MET A 60 4.26 2.91 -2.01
CA MET A 60 3.07 3.69 -1.62
C MET A 60 2.79 3.55 -0.12
N PHE A 61 2.75 2.33 0.41
CA PHE A 61 2.55 2.10 1.84
C PHE A 61 3.65 2.73 2.69
N THR A 62 4.91 2.63 2.25
CA THR A 62 6.05 3.24 2.95
C THR A 62 5.92 4.76 2.99
N ARG A 63 5.53 5.40 1.87
CA ARG A 63 5.31 6.85 1.82
C ARG A 63 4.12 7.29 2.65
N ALA A 64 3.01 6.54 2.61
CA ALA A 64 1.84 6.79 3.45
C ALA A 64 2.22 6.74 4.94
N ARG A 65 2.93 5.69 5.37
CA ARG A 65 3.44 5.56 6.74
C ARG A 65 4.39 6.70 7.12
N ARG A 66 5.33 7.07 6.25
CA ARG A 66 6.26 8.20 6.49
C ARG A 66 5.53 9.54 6.57
N GLY A 67 4.48 9.74 5.77
CA GLY A 67 3.63 10.92 5.84
C GLY A 67 2.95 11.04 7.20
N ARG A 68 2.36 9.94 7.69
CA ARG A 68 1.79 9.88 9.04
C ARG A 68 2.81 10.15 10.12
N GLU A 69 3.97 9.48 10.06
CA GLU A 69 5.05 9.68 11.03
C GLU A 69 5.49 11.14 11.07
N ARG A 70 5.68 11.81 9.93
CA ARG A 70 6.04 13.23 9.91
C ARG A 70 4.95 14.11 10.52
N ARG A 71 3.69 13.91 10.13
CA ARG A 71 2.56 14.65 10.73
C ARG A 71 2.52 14.48 12.24
N TYR A 72 2.83 13.29 12.73
CA TYR A 72 2.91 13.00 14.16
C TYR A 72 4.09 13.71 14.81
N GLN A 73 5.29 13.63 14.21
CA GLN A 73 6.49 14.30 14.70
C GLN A 73 6.31 15.82 14.75
N ASP A 74 5.72 16.43 13.72
CA ASP A 74 5.40 17.86 13.70
C ASP A 74 4.40 18.24 14.82
N SER A 75 3.55 17.29 15.25
CA SER A 75 2.62 17.46 16.35
C SER A 75 3.19 17.19 17.75
N ILE A 76 4.43 16.69 17.89
CA ILE A 76 5.00 16.30 19.21
C ILE A 76 5.08 17.48 20.18
N GLN A 77 5.46 18.66 19.69
CA GLN A 77 5.52 19.85 20.54
C GLN A 77 4.13 20.22 21.05
N SER A 78 3.10 20.13 20.19
CA SER A 78 1.70 20.33 20.61
C SER A 78 1.22 19.23 21.55
N VAL A 79 1.63 17.97 21.38
CA VAL A 79 1.23 16.84 22.26
C VAL A 79 1.69 17.08 23.69
N GLY A 80 2.97 17.44 23.90
CA GLY A 80 3.49 17.71 25.24
C GLY A 80 2.80 18.91 25.92
N GLN A 81 2.42 19.93 25.14
CA GLN A 81 1.67 21.08 25.66
C GLN A 81 0.23 20.70 26.02
N LEU A 82 -0.44 19.89 25.19
CA LEU A 82 -1.78 19.37 25.43
C LEU A 82 -1.83 18.44 26.65
N MET A 83 -0.86 17.54 26.82
CA MET A 83 -0.80 16.65 27.98
C MET A 83 -0.63 17.44 29.28
N ARG A 84 0.19 18.50 29.29
CA ARG A 84 0.31 19.39 30.46
C ARG A 84 -0.97 20.16 30.72
N LEU A 85 -1.64 20.64 29.68
CA LEU A 85 -2.92 21.35 29.79
C LEU A 85 -3.97 20.44 30.44
N PHE A 86 -4.15 19.22 29.91
CA PHE A 86 -5.09 18.26 30.47
C PHE A 86 -4.71 17.79 31.87
N GLY A 87 -3.42 17.57 32.15
CA GLY A 87 -2.95 17.25 33.49
C GLY A 87 -3.34 18.32 34.50
N ALA A 88 -3.12 19.60 34.17
CA ALA A 88 -3.53 20.72 35.01
C ALA A 88 -5.06 20.80 35.18
N THR A 89 -5.83 20.52 34.13
CA THR A 89 -7.31 20.47 34.22
C THR A 89 -7.77 19.35 35.15
N ILE A 90 -7.17 18.15 35.07
CA ILE A 90 -7.51 17.03 35.95
C ILE A 90 -7.16 17.35 37.40
N THR A 91 -6.01 17.99 37.65
CA THR A 91 -5.63 18.44 38.99
C THR A 91 -6.63 19.46 39.56
N ALA A 92 -7.04 20.46 38.78
CA ALA A 92 -8.03 21.45 39.20
C ALA A 92 -9.40 20.81 39.51
N LEU A 93 -9.81 19.82 38.69
CA LEU A 93 -11.02 19.03 38.94
C LEU A 93 -10.94 18.23 40.25
N ASP A 94 -9.82 17.55 40.50
CA ASP A 94 -9.61 16.75 41.70
C ASP A 94 -9.60 17.63 42.96
N GLU A 95 -8.95 18.79 42.92
CA GLU A 95 -8.95 19.77 44.02
C GLU A 95 -10.35 20.31 44.31
N ALA A 96 -11.14 20.63 43.28
CA ALA A 96 -12.52 21.08 43.45
C ALA A 96 -13.38 20.01 44.12
N VAL A 97 -13.22 18.73 43.72
CA VAL A 97 -13.95 17.59 44.32
C VAL A 97 -13.52 17.36 45.77
N GLN A 98 -12.23 17.41 46.08
CA GLN A 98 -11.71 17.14 47.43
C GLN A 98 -12.01 18.26 48.43
N ASN A 99 -11.96 19.52 47.99
CA ASN A 99 -12.11 20.68 48.86
C ASN A 99 -13.50 21.33 48.78
N GLY A 100 -14.42 20.77 47.97
CA GLY A 100 -15.77 21.29 47.79
C GLY A 100 -15.84 22.64 47.08
N GLY A 101 -14.87 22.94 46.22
CA GLY A 101 -14.78 24.18 45.45
C GLY A 101 -15.61 24.18 44.16
N GLU A 102 -15.93 25.37 43.66
CA GLU A 102 -16.61 25.56 42.36
C GLU A 102 -15.68 25.11 41.21
N THR A 103 -16.08 24.03 40.53
CA THR A 103 -15.24 23.35 39.55
C THR A 103 -14.85 24.22 38.35
N LEU A 104 -15.79 25.01 37.84
CA LEU A 104 -15.53 25.90 36.69
C LEU A 104 -14.59 27.05 37.06
N GLU A 105 -14.71 27.56 38.29
CA GLU A 105 -13.90 28.66 38.81
C GLU A 105 -12.43 28.19 38.96
N LEU A 106 -12.22 27.01 39.56
CA LEU A 106 -10.88 26.41 39.65
C LEU A 106 -10.26 26.13 38.28
N ILE A 107 -11.01 25.63 37.30
CA ILE A 107 -10.48 25.40 35.95
C ILE A 107 -10.05 26.72 35.30
N ASP A 108 -10.84 27.77 35.43
CA ASP A 108 -10.54 29.07 34.84
C ASP A 108 -9.29 29.70 35.49
N GLU A 109 -9.18 29.64 36.83
CA GLU A 109 -8.01 30.13 37.56
C GLU A 109 -6.72 29.36 37.23
N THR A 110 -6.80 28.03 37.10
CA THR A 110 -5.61 27.18 36.97
C THR A 110 -5.15 27.04 35.52
N VAL A 111 -6.10 26.94 34.58
CA VAL A 111 -5.83 26.56 33.18
C VAL A 111 -6.34 27.61 32.18
N GLY A 112 -7.40 28.34 32.54
CA GLY A 112 -8.13 29.26 31.67
C GLY A 112 -9.13 28.51 30.78
N TRP A 113 -10.43 28.78 30.96
CA TRP A 113 -11.49 28.08 30.26
C TRP A 113 -11.38 28.22 28.74
N ASP A 114 -11.18 29.44 28.24
CA ASP A 114 -11.05 29.72 26.81
C ASP A 114 -9.84 29.01 26.19
N ARG A 115 -8.74 28.90 26.95
CA ARG A 115 -7.54 28.19 26.53
C ARG A 115 -7.81 26.70 26.40
N LEU A 116 -8.51 26.10 27.37
CA LEU A 116 -8.91 24.69 27.32
C LEU A 116 -9.83 24.41 26.13
N VAL A 117 -10.83 25.25 25.90
CA VAL A 117 -11.75 25.12 24.75
C VAL A 117 -11.02 25.27 23.42
N SER A 118 -10.09 26.24 23.32
CA SER A 118 -9.31 26.45 22.10
C SER A 118 -8.40 25.27 21.74
N ALA A 119 -8.00 24.47 22.73
CA ALA A 119 -7.17 23.28 22.53
C ALA A 119 -7.95 22.13 21.87
N LYS A 120 -9.28 22.13 21.93
CA LYS A 120 -10.14 21.05 21.40
C LYS A 120 -9.81 20.67 19.96
N ALA A 121 -9.66 21.65 19.07
CA ALA A 121 -9.36 21.39 17.65
C ALA A 121 -8.00 20.67 17.46
N GLN A 122 -7.01 20.97 18.30
CA GLN A 122 -5.70 20.32 18.24
C GLN A 122 -5.76 18.88 18.79
N VAL A 123 -6.59 18.66 19.80
CA VAL A 123 -6.83 17.33 20.40
C VAL A 123 -7.57 16.43 19.43
N ASP A 124 -8.63 16.94 18.79
CA ASP A 124 -9.39 16.22 17.77
C ASP A 124 -8.47 15.83 16.59
N ALA A 125 -7.65 16.76 16.10
CA ALA A 125 -6.69 16.48 15.03
C ALA A 125 -5.64 15.42 15.40
N LEU A 126 -5.19 15.39 16.67
CA LEU A 126 -4.24 14.38 17.15
C LEU A 126 -4.90 13.01 17.30
N ALA A 127 -6.16 12.97 17.78
CA ALA A 127 -6.94 11.75 17.89
C ALA A 127 -7.20 11.12 16.50
N ASP A 128 -7.56 11.95 15.52
CA ASP A 128 -7.74 11.53 14.12
C ASP A 128 -6.44 10.94 13.55
N LEU A 129 -5.30 11.58 13.83
CA LEU A 129 -3.99 11.10 13.38
C LEU A 129 -3.61 9.74 13.99
N ALA A 130 -3.98 9.50 15.24
CA ALA A 130 -3.76 8.22 15.92
C ALA A 130 -4.69 7.09 15.40
N GLY A 131 -5.89 7.46 14.91
CA GLY A 131 -6.89 6.53 14.38
C GLY A 131 -6.80 6.25 12.87
N GLU A 132 -6.02 7.02 12.11
CA GLU A 132 -5.92 6.85 10.65
C GLU A 132 -5.30 5.50 10.24
N ASP A 133 -6.09 4.66 9.55
CA ASP A 133 -5.65 3.42 8.93
C ASP A 133 -4.65 3.71 7.78
N ALA A 134 -3.55 2.96 7.77
CA ALA A 134 -2.56 3.02 6.70
C ALA A 134 -3.15 2.75 5.31
N LEU A 135 -4.21 1.94 5.21
CA LEU A 135 -4.96 1.70 3.98
C LEU A 135 -5.67 2.96 3.51
N VAL A 136 -6.30 3.72 4.41
CA VAL A 136 -6.97 5.00 4.09
C VAL A 136 -5.94 6.00 3.58
N THR A 137 -4.81 6.19 4.26
CA THR A 137 -3.75 7.08 3.75
C THR A 137 -3.15 6.57 2.43
N ALA A 138 -3.06 5.25 2.22
CA ALA A 138 -2.61 4.70 0.94
C ALA A 138 -3.60 4.98 -0.19
N THR A 139 -4.92 5.07 0.10
CA THR A 139 -5.93 5.41 -0.91
C THR A 139 -5.79 6.82 -1.47
N GLU A 140 -5.17 7.76 -0.75
CA GLU A 140 -4.83 9.09 -1.30
C GLU A 140 -3.97 8.97 -2.58
N ARG A 141 -3.20 7.89 -2.68
CA ARG A 141 -2.33 7.59 -3.82
C ARG A 141 -2.93 6.54 -4.77
N TYR A 142 -4.17 6.14 -4.55
CA TYR A 142 -4.88 5.18 -5.40
C TYR A 142 -4.91 5.59 -6.87
N ALA A 143 -4.99 6.89 -7.16
CA ALA A 143 -4.90 7.39 -8.53
C ALA A 143 -3.60 7.01 -9.24
N THR A 144 -2.48 6.96 -8.51
CA THR A 144 -1.19 6.51 -9.04
C THR A 144 -1.22 5.01 -9.30
N LEU A 145 -1.75 4.23 -8.36
CA LEU A 145 -1.91 2.78 -8.50
C LEU A 145 -2.74 2.42 -9.75
N ARG A 146 -3.89 3.07 -9.91
CA ARG A 146 -4.83 2.82 -11.01
C ARG A 146 -4.25 3.12 -12.39
N ARG A 147 -3.16 3.90 -12.49
CA ARG A 147 -2.48 4.17 -13.77
C ARG A 147 -1.78 2.94 -14.35
N PHE A 148 -1.32 2.00 -13.52
CA PHE A 148 -0.53 0.84 -13.95
C PHE A 148 -1.15 -0.50 -13.60
N SER A 149 -1.98 -0.58 -12.55
CA SER A 149 -2.64 -1.83 -12.16
C SER A 149 -3.44 -2.51 -13.27
N PRO A 150 -4.24 -1.81 -14.11
CA PRO A 150 -5.00 -2.48 -15.16
C PRO A 150 -4.09 -3.23 -16.14
N ALA A 151 -3.07 -2.55 -16.67
CA ALA A 151 -2.12 -3.15 -17.61
C ALA A 151 -1.36 -4.33 -16.99
N PHE A 152 -0.96 -4.23 -15.72
CA PHE A 152 -0.33 -5.35 -15.01
C PHE A 152 -1.28 -6.54 -14.86
N LEU A 153 -2.51 -6.30 -14.40
CA LEU A 153 -3.49 -7.36 -14.19
C LEU A 153 -3.91 -8.04 -15.50
N ASP A 154 -3.91 -7.33 -16.61
CA ASP A 154 -4.25 -7.88 -17.94
C ASP A 154 -3.08 -8.67 -18.56
N ALA A 155 -1.84 -8.32 -18.23
CA ALA A 155 -0.64 -9.01 -18.73
C ALA A 155 -0.45 -10.41 -18.11
N PHE A 156 -1.02 -10.67 -16.93
CA PHE A 156 -0.83 -11.92 -16.20
C PHE A 156 -2.11 -12.74 -16.08
N THR A 157 -1.98 -14.05 -16.25
CA THR A 157 -3.01 -15.01 -15.87
C THR A 157 -2.70 -15.57 -14.48
N PHE A 158 -3.50 -15.18 -13.50
CA PHE A 158 -3.37 -15.68 -12.13
C PHE A 158 -4.10 -17.01 -11.98
N LYS A 159 -3.44 -18.00 -11.38
CA LYS A 159 -4.03 -19.30 -11.05
C LYS A 159 -3.72 -19.61 -9.59
N ALA A 160 -4.72 -20.07 -8.86
CA ALA A 160 -4.55 -20.51 -7.49
C ALA A 160 -5.49 -21.67 -7.17
N SER A 161 -5.14 -22.46 -6.17
CA SER A 161 -5.96 -23.54 -5.63
C SER A 161 -6.21 -23.35 -4.13
N GLY A 162 -7.26 -23.98 -3.60
CA GLY A 162 -7.59 -23.94 -2.17
C GLY A 162 -7.85 -22.51 -1.68
N THR A 163 -7.10 -22.07 -0.67
CA THR A 163 -7.25 -20.76 -0.02
C THR A 163 -7.02 -19.58 -0.97
N GLY A 164 -6.28 -19.76 -2.07
CA GLY A 164 -6.05 -18.71 -3.06
C GLY A 164 -7.24 -18.42 -4.00
N THR A 165 -8.29 -19.24 -3.99
CA THR A 165 -9.46 -19.05 -4.86
C THR A 165 -10.19 -17.73 -4.58
N ALA A 166 -10.26 -17.32 -3.31
CA ALA A 166 -10.86 -16.04 -2.92
C ALA A 166 -10.05 -14.84 -3.46
N LEU A 167 -8.73 -14.97 -3.55
CA LEU A 167 -7.86 -13.95 -4.13
C LEU A 167 -8.07 -13.80 -5.64
N ILE A 168 -8.21 -14.90 -6.37
CA ILE A 168 -8.53 -14.86 -7.81
C ILE A 168 -9.86 -14.13 -8.03
N LYS A 169 -10.90 -14.47 -7.25
CA LYS A 169 -12.20 -13.77 -7.33
C LYS A 169 -12.06 -12.27 -7.05
N ALA A 170 -11.24 -11.86 -6.08
CA ALA A 170 -10.99 -10.45 -5.79
C ALA A 170 -10.28 -9.75 -6.97
N ILE A 171 -9.31 -10.41 -7.61
CA ILE A 171 -8.65 -9.90 -8.82
C ILE A 171 -9.65 -9.73 -9.96
N ASP A 172 -10.56 -10.69 -10.17
CA ASP A 172 -11.57 -10.61 -11.22
C ASP A 172 -12.52 -9.42 -11.01
N VAL A 173 -12.94 -9.16 -9.76
CA VAL A 173 -13.74 -7.98 -9.40
C VAL A 173 -12.98 -6.68 -9.73
N ILE A 174 -11.68 -6.61 -9.42
CA ILE A 174 -10.85 -5.44 -9.73
C ILE A 174 -10.71 -5.26 -11.24
N ARG A 175 -10.52 -6.34 -12.00
CA ARG A 175 -10.39 -6.31 -13.46
C ARG A 175 -11.68 -5.81 -14.12
N ASP A 176 -12.83 -6.29 -13.66
CA ASP A 176 -14.13 -5.83 -14.11
C ASP A 176 -14.35 -4.34 -13.78
N ALA A 177 -14.03 -3.91 -12.55
CA ALA A 177 -14.12 -2.50 -12.16
C ALA A 177 -13.20 -1.60 -13.00
N ASN A 178 -12.00 -2.06 -13.35
CA ASN A 178 -11.08 -1.34 -14.24
C ASN A 178 -11.66 -1.22 -15.66
N THR A 179 -12.21 -2.31 -16.19
CA THR A 179 -12.83 -2.37 -17.52
C THR A 179 -14.02 -1.42 -17.62
N ARG A 180 -14.91 -1.45 -16.62
CA ARG A 180 -16.08 -0.55 -16.53
C ARG A 180 -15.73 0.88 -16.16
N LYS A 181 -14.46 1.18 -15.85
CA LYS A 181 -14.00 2.45 -15.25
C LYS A 181 -14.80 2.84 -14.00
N SER A 182 -15.37 1.87 -13.30
CA SER A 182 -16.14 2.08 -12.08
C SER A 182 -15.21 2.37 -10.89
N ARG A 183 -15.69 3.22 -9.98
CA ARG A 183 -15.10 3.43 -8.66
C ARG A 183 -15.79 2.57 -7.59
N ASP A 184 -17.04 2.19 -7.84
CA ASP A 184 -17.83 1.37 -6.93
C ASP A 184 -17.58 -0.11 -7.21
N LEU A 185 -17.43 -0.87 -6.12
CA LEU A 185 -17.28 -2.32 -6.13
C LEU A 185 -18.63 -2.96 -5.75
N PRO A 186 -18.94 -4.16 -6.27
CA PRO A 186 -20.15 -4.88 -5.91
C PRO A 186 -20.14 -5.28 -4.42
N ASP A 187 -21.32 -5.47 -3.84
CA ASP A 187 -21.45 -5.97 -2.48
C ASP A 187 -20.82 -7.37 -2.34
N GLY A 188 -20.23 -7.64 -1.17
CA GLY A 188 -19.65 -8.95 -0.87
C GLY A 188 -18.35 -9.26 -1.61
N VAL A 189 -17.55 -8.24 -1.96
CA VAL A 189 -16.18 -8.43 -2.49
C VAL A 189 -15.41 -9.39 -1.56
N PRO A 190 -14.80 -10.46 -2.11
CA PRO A 190 -13.96 -11.33 -1.31
C PRO A 190 -12.79 -10.53 -0.71
N LEU A 191 -12.68 -10.54 0.62
CA LEU A 191 -11.55 -9.98 1.37
C LEU A 191 -10.73 -11.15 1.93
N PRO A 192 -9.85 -11.77 1.12
CA PRO A 192 -9.07 -12.94 1.52
C PRO A 192 -7.98 -12.61 2.55
N PHE A 193 -7.74 -11.33 2.80
CA PHE A 193 -6.79 -10.85 3.79
C PHE A 193 -7.55 -10.52 5.08
N PRO A 194 -7.12 -11.02 6.24
CA PRO A 194 -7.70 -10.60 7.51
C PRO A 194 -7.46 -9.10 7.68
N ASN A 195 -8.49 -8.36 8.11
CA ASN A 195 -8.28 -7.03 8.66
C ASN A 195 -7.26 -7.18 9.80
N ARG A 196 -6.12 -6.48 9.73
CA ARG A 196 -5.26 -6.36 10.90
C ARG A 196 -6.06 -5.59 11.94
N GLN A 197 -6.59 -6.30 12.93
CA GLN A 197 -7.02 -5.73 14.19
C GLN A 197 -5.81 -5.15 14.91
#